data_AF-A0A968XBA8-F1
#
_entry.id   AF-A0A968XBA8-F1
#
_cell.length_a   1.000
_cell.length_b   1.000
_cell.length_c   1.000
_cell.angle_alpha   90.00
_cell.angle_beta   90.00
_cell.angle_gamma   90.00
#
_symmetry.space_group_name_H-M   'P 1'
#
loop_
_entity.id
_entity.type
_entity.pdbx_description
1 polymer ?
#
loop_
_entity_poly.entity_id
_entity_poly.type
_entity_poly.pdbx_seq_one_letter_code
_entity_poly.pdbx_strand_id
1 'polypeptide(L)'
;MDGPIFLDRITDQLRHYPAKLQLTGNKLQIQIPATEPKPPKSAIADIIQSLRPWETELRQQQIQQITLYGLRADRAIVWRQTIDLTAKPPSPNDPYSFTNPNLNLFAFPSLLILGTLSNFLFKRLLFGWQTWTHEVGHAIVAWLSGHQATPLPFGWTNVGEERSFYVYCCFLALLGIIGWTGWKENKHVVMGITGGLAIVQFFMTWTMARDTFDMLLCFGGLGGELYISAALIVAFYFPLPDRWRWDFWRYPLGILAASTFTDNFSLWHSIKRGTADIPWGSLFGGEDDAGGDMNRLSQDHDWTDSQIIQTYSSLSILCLITMLAIYAFILWRQFSSTIKGSHGVID
;
A
#
# COMPACT_ATOMS: atom_id res chain seq x y z
N MET A 1 48.77 6.31 -3.24
CA MET A 1 47.83 6.68 -2.15
C MET A 1 47.80 8.20 -2.11
N ASP A 2 46.86 8.82 -2.81
CA ASP A 2 46.73 10.28 -2.87
C ASP A 2 45.65 10.76 -1.89
N GLY A 3 45.66 10.19 -0.68
CA GLY A 3 44.68 10.43 0.37
C GLY A 3 44.42 11.92 0.67
N PRO A 4 45.45 12.79 0.73
CA PRO A 4 45.25 14.22 0.98
C PRO A 4 44.54 14.91 -0.19
N ILE A 5 44.99 14.67 -1.43
CA ILE A 5 44.46 15.30 -2.65
C ILE A 5 43.02 14.85 -2.93
N PHE A 6 42.68 13.62 -2.57
CA PHE A 6 41.32 13.08 -2.68
C PHE A 6 40.34 13.78 -1.72
N LEU A 7 40.72 13.94 -0.46
CA LEU A 7 39.88 14.59 0.55
C LEU A 7 39.70 16.08 0.27
N ASP A 8 40.74 16.76 -0.23
CA ASP A 8 40.65 18.18 -0.59
C ASP A 8 39.65 18.42 -1.73
N ARG A 9 39.61 17.54 -2.74
CA ARG A 9 38.66 17.65 -3.85
C ARG A 9 37.20 17.43 -3.40
N ILE A 10 36.95 16.48 -2.50
CA ILE A 10 35.62 16.27 -1.91
C ILE A 10 35.24 17.47 -1.02
N THR A 11 36.18 18.00 -0.24
CA THR A 11 35.97 19.19 0.59
C THR A 11 35.57 20.39 -0.28
N ASP A 12 36.24 20.56 -1.42
CA ASP A 12 35.96 21.63 -2.38
C ASP A 12 34.55 21.54 -2.95
N GLN A 13 34.10 20.35 -3.29
CA GLN A 13 32.75 20.13 -3.79
C GLN A 13 31.67 20.33 -2.71
N LEU A 14 32.03 20.07 -1.45
CA LEU A 14 31.19 20.29 -0.29
C LEU A 14 31.31 21.71 0.30
N ARG A 15 32.01 22.67 -0.34
CA ARG A 15 32.24 24.04 0.21
C ARG A 15 30.99 24.80 0.68
N HIS A 16 29.82 24.46 0.13
CA HIS A 16 28.54 25.02 0.57
C HIS A 16 28.14 24.58 1.99
N TYR A 17 28.78 23.53 2.50
CA TYR A 17 28.65 22.99 3.84
C TYR A 17 30.00 23.15 4.56
N PRO A 18 30.04 23.74 5.76
CA PRO A 18 31.25 23.80 6.57
C PRO A 18 31.58 22.41 7.15
N ALA A 19 31.94 21.47 6.28
CA ALA A 19 32.14 20.07 6.61
C ALA A 19 33.62 19.78 6.90
N LYS A 20 33.88 18.97 7.92
CA LYS A 20 35.20 18.36 8.15
C LYS A 20 35.17 16.90 7.74
N LEU A 21 36.06 16.52 6.83
CA LEU A 21 36.20 15.13 6.38
C LEU A 21 37.31 14.45 7.17
N GLN A 22 37.04 13.23 7.61
CA GLN A 22 38.01 12.37 8.27
C GLN A 22 37.89 10.95 7.74
N LEU A 23 39.00 10.38 7.29
CA LEU A 23 39.04 9.00 6.80
C LEU A 23 39.53 8.10 7.94
N THR A 24 38.77 7.06 8.27
CA THR A 24 39.09 6.13 9.36
C THR A 24 38.93 4.71 8.84
N GLY A 25 40.04 4.11 8.39
CA GLY A 25 40.02 2.80 7.73
C GLY A 25 39.19 2.83 6.46
N ASN A 26 38.19 1.96 6.37
CA ASN A 26 37.24 1.86 5.25
C ASN A 26 36.02 2.80 5.38
N LYS A 27 36.08 3.80 6.27
CA LYS A 27 34.96 4.71 6.55
C LYS A 27 35.33 6.15 6.28
N LEU A 28 34.51 6.84 5.48
CA LEU A 28 34.58 8.29 5.31
C LEU A 28 33.62 8.94 6.31
N GLN A 29 34.15 9.75 7.22
CA GLN A 29 33.35 10.51 8.18
C GLN A 29 33.24 11.96 7.72
N ILE A 30 32.03 12.48 7.66
CA ILE A 30 31.74 13.87 7.30
C ILE A 30 31.06 14.53 8.49
N GLN A 31 31.73 15.47 9.12
CA GLN A 31 31.25 16.18 10.29
C GLN A 31 30.72 17.56 9.89
N ILE A 32 29.48 17.86 10.24
CA ILE A 32 28.77 19.07 9.84
C ILE A 32 28.25 19.77 11.08
N PRO A 33 28.43 21.10 11.21
CA PRO A 33 27.80 21.88 12.26
C PRO A 33 26.28 21.71 12.23
N ALA A 34 25.70 21.31 13.35
CA ALA A 34 24.27 21.09 13.49
C ALA A 34 23.74 21.93 14.66
N THR A 35 22.79 22.80 14.35
CA THR A 35 21.98 23.55 15.34
C THR A 35 20.73 22.77 15.74
N GLU A 36 20.21 21.92 14.85
CA GLU A 36 18.98 21.17 15.07
C GLU A 36 19.19 19.70 15.47
N PRO A 37 18.28 19.12 16.28
CA PRO A 37 18.34 17.74 16.76
C PRO A 37 18.21 16.67 15.66
N LYS A 38 17.75 17.04 14.46
CA LYS A 38 17.63 16.14 13.31
C LYS A 38 18.25 16.79 12.08
N PRO A 39 18.85 16.00 11.19
CA PRO A 39 19.37 16.55 9.95
C PRO A 39 18.22 17.03 9.05
N PRO A 40 18.34 18.19 8.39
CA PRO A 40 17.44 18.55 7.31
C PRO A 40 17.54 17.48 6.22
N LYS A 41 16.41 16.85 5.86
CA LYS A 41 16.38 15.79 4.83
C LYS A 41 16.95 16.30 3.49
N SER A 42 16.73 17.57 3.17
CA SER A 42 17.29 18.24 1.99
C SER A 42 18.81 18.29 2.05
N ALA A 43 19.39 18.75 3.16
CA ALA A 43 20.85 18.84 3.30
C ALA A 43 21.54 17.47 3.17
N ILE A 44 20.97 16.40 3.76
CA ILE A 44 21.50 15.05 3.54
C ILE A 44 21.39 14.63 2.09
N ALA A 45 20.25 14.85 1.44
CA ALA A 45 20.05 14.49 0.04
C ALA A 45 21.04 15.23 -0.88
N ASP A 46 21.26 16.52 -0.63
CA ASP A 46 22.20 17.36 -1.38
C ASP A 46 23.64 16.85 -1.21
N ILE A 47 24.06 16.53 0.01
CA ILE A 47 25.40 15.97 0.27
C ILE A 47 25.58 14.62 -0.43
N ILE A 48 24.57 13.75 -0.35
CA ILE A 48 24.59 12.46 -1.06
C ILE A 48 24.70 12.68 -2.56
N GLN A 49 23.96 13.65 -3.11
CA GLN A 49 24.00 13.97 -4.53
C GLN A 49 25.35 14.55 -4.95
N SER A 50 25.96 15.41 -4.14
CA SER A 50 27.31 15.94 -4.35
C SER A 50 28.41 14.87 -4.28
N LEU A 51 28.19 13.79 -3.51
CA LEU A 51 29.13 12.66 -3.41
C LEU A 51 28.96 11.63 -4.52
N ARG A 52 27.84 11.64 -5.25
CA ARG A 52 27.54 10.65 -6.30
C ARG A 52 28.61 10.59 -7.41
N PRO A 53 29.17 11.70 -7.94
CA PRO A 53 30.24 11.65 -8.93
C PRO A 53 31.50 10.91 -8.45
N TRP A 54 31.71 10.88 -7.14
CA TRP A 54 32.88 10.30 -6.48
C TRP A 54 32.70 8.83 -6.11
N GLU A 55 31.54 8.23 -6.36
CA GLU A 55 31.23 6.86 -5.91
C GLU A 55 32.25 5.84 -6.43
N THR A 56 32.66 5.95 -7.69
CA THR A 56 33.67 5.06 -8.29
C THR A 56 35.02 5.19 -7.61
N GLU A 57 35.46 6.42 -7.32
CA GLU A 57 36.74 6.68 -6.65
C GLU A 57 36.70 6.26 -5.18
N LEU A 58 35.58 6.50 -4.48
CA LEU A 58 35.35 6.03 -3.12
C LEU A 58 35.46 4.49 -3.04
N ARG A 59 34.89 3.77 -4.01
CA ARG A 59 35.00 2.31 -4.11
C ARG A 59 36.44 1.86 -4.43
N GLN A 60 37.16 2.58 -5.30
CA GLN A 60 38.58 2.30 -5.59
C GLN A 60 39.47 2.46 -4.35
N GLN A 61 39.17 3.43 -3.49
CA GLN A 61 39.82 3.63 -2.20
C GLN A 61 39.37 2.65 -1.11
N GLN A 62 38.59 1.61 -1.47
CA GLN A 62 38.05 0.61 -0.55
C GLN A 62 37.17 1.20 0.58
N ILE A 63 36.59 2.38 0.36
CA ILE A 63 35.66 2.98 1.31
C ILE A 63 34.31 2.29 1.17
N GLN A 64 33.86 1.68 2.27
CA GLN A 64 32.65 0.88 2.33
C GLN A 64 31.48 1.64 2.95
N GLN A 65 31.75 2.63 3.80
CA GLN A 65 30.71 3.36 4.51
C GLN A 65 31.02 4.86 4.58
N ILE A 66 30.00 5.70 4.36
CA ILE A 66 30.05 7.13 4.64
C ILE A 66 29.21 7.39 5.87
N THR A 67 29.78 7.99 6.91
CA THR A 67 29.03 8.38 8.12
C THR A 67 28.98 9.90 8.22
N LEU A 68 27.78 10.45 8.15
CA LEU A 68 27.50 11.87 8.37
C LEU A 68 27.21 12.08 9.86
N TYR A 69 27.91 13.04 10.47
CA TYR A 69 27.70 13.45 11.86
C TYR A 69 27.25 14.91 11.92
N GLY A 70 26.16 15.17 12.61
CA GLY A 70 25.78 16.52 13.04
C GLY A 70 26.41 16.83 14.39
N LEU A 71 27.29 17.84 14.45
CA LEU A 71 27.97 18.24 15.67
C LEU A 71 27.45 19.59 16.17
N ARG A 72 27.12 19.67 17.46
CA ARG A 72 26.86 20.95 18.13
C ARG A 72 28.18 21.68 18.42
N ALA A 73 28.11 22.97 18.78
CA ALA A 73 29.29 23.80 19.08
C ALA A 73 30.23 23.20 20.16
N ASP A 74 29.70 22.39 21.08
CA ASP A 74 30.43 21.63 22.10
C ASP A 74 31.03 20.30 21.61
N ARG A 75 30.95 20.02 20.30
CA ARG A 75 31.31 18.76 19.63
C ARG A 75 30.46 17.55 20.02
N ALA A 76 29.33 17.74 20.70
CA ALA A 76 28.40 16.64 20.96
C ALA A 76 27.74 16.19 19.64
N ILE A 77 27.64 14.87 19.44
CA ILE A 77 26.95 14.28 18.28
C ILE A 77 25.45 14.42 18.51
N VAL A 78 24.81 15.23 17.67
CA VAL A 78 23.38 15.51 17.69
C VAL A 78 22.62 14.45 16.89
N TRP A 79 23.17 14.06 15.74
CA TRP A 79 22.61 13.02 14.89
C TRP A 79 23.74 12.32 14.11
N ARG A 80 23.44 11.10 13.67
CA ARG A 80 24.35 10.25 12.88
C ARG A 80 23.56 9.57 11.77
N GLN A 81 24.04 9.68 10.54
CA GLN A 81 23.51 8.94 9.39
C GLN A 81 24.64 8.12 8.77
N THR A 82 24.44 6.82 8.60
CA THR A 82 25.39 5.96 7.91
C THR A 82 24.82 5.59 6.54
N ILE A 83 25.65 5.72 5.51
CA ILE A 83 25.37 5.31 4.14
C ILE A 83 26.33 4.18 3.83
N ASP A 84 25.78 3.03 3.44
CA ASP A 84 26.56 1.90 3.02
C ASP A 84 26.84 2.00 1.51
N LEU A 85 28.10 2.16 1.13
CA LEU A 85 28.53 2.20 -0.27
C LEU A 85 28.64 0.78 -0.86
N THR A 86 28.72 -0.25 -0.03
CA THR A 86 28.71 -1.65 -0.50
C THR A 86 27.30 -2.09 -0.88
N ALA A 87 26.27 -1.42 -0.35
CA ALA A 87 24.91 -1.60 -0.84
C ALA A 87 24.88 -1.30 -2.34
N LYS A 88 24.51 -2.31 -3.13
CA LYS A 88 24.34 -2.17 -4.57
C LYS A 88 23.29 -1.07 -4.79
N PRO A 89 23.56 -0.02 -5.60
CA PRO A 89 22.53 0.95 -5.92
C PRO A 89 21.33 0.18 -6.47
N PRO A 90 20.09 0.52 -6.04
CA PRO A 90 18.91 -0.21 -6.47
C PRO A 90 18.90 -0.23 -7.98
N SER A 91 18.94 -1.45 -8.54
CA SER A 91 18.95 -1.62 -9.99
C SER A 91 17.71 -0.93 -10.53
N PRO A 92 17.81 -0.14 -11.62
CA PRO A 92 16.62 0.41 -12.27
C PRO A 92 15.63 -0.69 -12.71
N ASN A 93 16.12 -1.92 -12.82
CA ASN A 93 15.35 -3.13 -13.12
C ASN A 93 15.12 -4.03 -11.90
N ASP A 94 15.28 -3.53 -10.66
CA ASP A 94 14.93 -4.31 -9.46
C ASP A 94 13.42 -4.57 -9.44
N PRO A 95 12.96 -5.84 -9.49
CA PRO A 95 11.53 -6.13 -9.41
C PRO A 95 10.93 -5.69 -8.08
N TYR A 96 11.69 -5.71 -6.98
CA TYR A 96 11.15 -5.35 -5.66
C TYR A 96 11.03 -3.84 -5.44
N SER A 97 11.55 -3.03 -6.37
CA SER A 97 11.45 -1.57 -6.29
C SER A 97 10.06 -1.06 -6.69
N PHE A 98 9.55 -0.10 -5.91
CA PHE A 98 8.33 0.66 -6.23
C PHE A 98 8.57 1.79 -7.24
N THR A 99 9.84 2.09 -7.53
CA THR A 99 10.23 3.12 -8.51
C THR A 99 10.65 2.52 -9.85
N ASN A 100 10.51 1.21 -10.04
CA ASN A 100 10.86 0.55 -11.29
C ASN A 100 9.89 0.97 -12.40
N PRO A 101 10.36 1.68 -13.44
CA PRO A 101 9.48 2.31 -14.40
C PRO A 101 8.75 1.32 -15.30
N ASN A 102 9.43 0.24 -15.67
CA ASN A 102 8.88 -0.82 -16.50
C ASN A 102 7.82 -1.61 -15.72
N LEU A 103 8.12 -1.93 -14.46
CA LEU A 103 7.17 -2.60 -13.59
C LEU A 103 5.91 -1.75 -13.40
N ASN A 104 6.04 -0.46 -13.09
CA ASN A 104 4.89 0.40 -12.88
C ASN A 104 4.02 0.52 -14.15
N LEU A 105 4.66 0.59 -15.33
CA LEU A 105 3.98 0.60 -16.63
C LEU A 105 3.18 -0.68 -16.87
N PHE A 106 3.78 -1.84 -16.66
CA PHE A 106 3.15 -3.12 -17.00
C PHE A 106 2.34 -3.75 -15.87
N ALA A 107 2.50 -3.32 -14.61
CA ALA A 107 1.86 -3.96 -13.46
C ALA A 107 0.34 -4.08 -13.59
N PHE A 108 -0.38 -2.97 -13.80
CA PHE A 108 -1.84 -2.99 -13.91
C PHE A 108 -2.36 -3.88 -15.05
N PRO A 109 -1.93 -3.70 -16.33
CA PRO A 109 -2.40 -4.56 -17.41
C PRO A 109 -1.99 -6.03 -17.20
N SER A 110 -0.77 -6.30 -16.71
CA SER A 110 -0.34 -7.66 -16.41
C SER A 110 -1.17 -8.30 -15.31
N LEU A 111 -1.49 -7.58 -14.22
CA LEU A 111 -2.34 -8.09 -13.15
C LEU A 111 -3.73 -8.45 -13.66
N LEU A 112 -4.37 -7.60 -14.48
CA LEU A 112 -5.69 -7.89 -15.04
C LEU A 112 -5.67 -9.10 -15.99
N ILE A 113 -4.65 -9.20 -16.86
CA ILE A 113 -4.48 -10.34 -17.77
C ILE A 113 -4.25 -11.62 -16.96
N LEU A 114 -3.32 -11.60 -16.00
CA LEU A 114 -3.00 -12.75 -15.16
C LEU A 114 -4.18 -13.15 -14.29
N GLY A 115 -4.91 -12.21 -13.71
CA GLY A 115 -6.11 -12.48 -12.91
C GLY A 115 -7.20 -13.15 -13.75
N THR A 116 -7.47 -12.62 -14.94
CA THR A 116 -8.44 -13.20 -15.89
C THR A 116 -8.02 -14.60 -16.34
N LEU A 117 -6.75 -14.79 -16.71
CA LEU A 117 -6.22 -16.09 -17.10
C LEU A 117 -6.27 -17.09 -15.93
N SER A 118 -6.02 -16.63 -14.71
CA SER A 118 -6.10 -17.47 -13.51
C SER A 118 -7.52 -17.94 -13.25
N ASN A 119 -8.54 -17.09 -13.47
CA ASN A 119 -9.95 -17.53 -13.41
C ASN A 119 -10.25 -18.62 -14.45
N PHE A 120 -9.67 -18.53 -15.64
CA PHE A 120 -9.86 -19.57 -16.67
C PHE A 120 -9.17 -20.89 -16.33
N LEU A 121 -7.93 -20.85 -15.84
CA LEU A 121 -7.10 -22.04 -15.62
C LEU A 121 -7.32 -22.70 -14.24
N PHE A 122 -7.60 -21.89 -13.21
CA PHE A 122 -7.52 -22.30 -11.81
C PHE A 122 -8.77 -21.93 -11.00
N LYS A 123 -9.94 -21.79 -11.64
CA LYS A 123 -11.20 -21.36 -10.98
C LYS A 123 -11.47 -22.08 -9.65
N ARG A 124 -11.32 -23.41 -9.62
CA ARG A 124 -11.55 -24.22 -8.41
C ARG A 124 -10.59 -23.92 -7.27
N LEU A 125 -9.34 -23.60 -7.57
CA LEU A 125 -8.34 -23.23 -6.56
C LEU A 125 -8.62 -21.82 -6.01
N LEU A 126 -9.04 -20.91 -6.89
CA LEU A 126 -9.33 -19.52 -6.55
C LEU A 126 -10.64 -19.34 -5.77
N PHE A 127 -11.56 -20.29 -5.90
CA PHE A 127 -12.83 -20.29 -5.15
C PHE A 127 -12.64 -20.08 -3.65
N GLY A 128 -11.65 -20.75 -3.03
CA GLY A 128 -11.37 -20.57 -1.60
C GLY A 128 -10.85 -19.16 -1.27
N TRP A 129 -10.06 -18.55 -2.15
CA TRP A 129 -9.61 -17.17 -1.99
C TRP A 129 -10.75 -16.17 -2.17
N GLN A 130 -11.59 -16.34 -3.19
CA GLN A 130 -12.76 -15.49 -3.43
C GLN A 130 -13.71 -15.56 -2.23
N THR A 131 -14.05 -16.76 -1.78
CA THR A 131 -14.87 -17.02 -0.59
C THR A 131 -14.25 -16.36 0.64
N TRP A 132 -12.95 -16.53 0.89
CA TRP A 132 -12.31 -15.87 2.02
C TRP A 132 -12.36 -14.33 1.91
N THR A 133 -12.20 -13.78 0.70
CA THR A 133 -12.30 -12.32 0.46
C THR A 133 -13.71 -11.82 0.75
N HIS A 134 -14.74 -12.58 0.37
CA HIS A 134 -16.14 -12.34 0.70
C HIS A 134 -16.36 -12.25 2.21
N GLU A 135 -15.89 -13.27 2.95
CA GLU A 135 -16.00 -13.29 4.42
C GLU A 135 -15.25 -12.14 5.09
N VAL A 136 -14.07 -11.79 4.58
CA VAL A 136 -13.33 -10.60 5.06
C VAL A 136 -14.14 -9.32 4.79
N GLY A 137 -14.91 -9.27 3.71
CA GLY A 137 -15.87 -8.21 3.42
C GLY A 137 -16.86 -7.98 4.57
N HIS A 138 -17.57 -9.03 5.01
CA HIS A 138 -18.42 -8.99 6.21
C HIS A 138 -17.64 -8.54 7.45
N ALA A 139 -16.47 -9.15 7.67
CA ALA A 139 -15.67 -8.89 8.86
C ALA A 139 -15.20 -7.42 8.94
N ILE A 140 -14.88 -6.78 7.81
CA ILE A 140 -14.52 -5.35 7.78
C ILE A 140 -15.66 -4.48 8.28
N VAL A 141 -16.90 -4.74 7.82
CA VAL A 141 -18.08 -3.99 8.26
C VAL A 141 -18.32 -4.20 9.75
N ALA A 142 -18.20 -5.44 10.22
CA ALA A 142 -18.31 -5.78 11.63
C ALA A 142 -17.25 -5.10 12.50
N TRP A 143 -15.97 -5.21 12.16
CA TRP A 143 -14.88 -4.61 12.93
C TRP A 143 -14.98 -3.08 12.98
N LEU A 144 -15.31 -2.43 11.85
CA LEU A 144 -15.51 -0.97 11.82
C LEU A 144 -16.72 -0.53 12.66
N SER A 145 -17.72 -1.39 12.83
CA SER A 145 -18.90 -1.14 13.65
C SER A 145 -18.72 -1.57 15.12
N GLY A 146 -17.55 -2.10 15.49
CA GLY A 146 -17.25 -2.56 16.86
C GLY A 146 -17.83 -3.93 17.20
N HIS A 147 -18.24 -4.74 16.22
CA HIS A 147 -18.71 -6.11 16.41
C HIS A 147 -17.55 -7.10 16.28
N GLN A 148 -17.58 -8.16 17.11
CA GLN A 148 -16.65 -9.28 16.94
C GLN A 148 -16.93 -9.95 15.60
N ALA A 149 -15.90 -10.20 14.81
CA ALA A 149 -16.03 -10.98 13.58
C ALA A 149 -14.80 -11.85 13.34
N THR A 150 -15.04 -13.10 12.91
CA THR A 150 -14.00 -14.04 12.50
C THR A 150 -14.33 -14.56 11.10
N PRO A 151 -13.64 -14.08 10.05
CA PRO A 151 -13.84 -14.58 8.69
C PRO A 151 -13.16 -15.94 8.53
N LEU A 152 -13.93 -16.99 8.28
CA LEU A 152 -13.43 -18.35 8.12
C LEU A 152 -13.26 -18.68 6.63
N PRO A 153 -12.18 -19.37 6.23
CA PRO A 153 -11.85 -19.61 4.82
C PRO A 153 -12.76 -20.63 4.10
N PHE A 154 -13.90 -20.97 4.70
CA PHE A 154 -14.86 -21.94 4.19
C PHE A 154 -16.25 -21.33 3.95
N GLY A 155 -16.37 -20.00 3.86
CA GLY A 155 -17.64 -19.34 3.51
C GLY A 155 -18.52 -19.04 4.70
N TRP A 156 -17.91 -18.70 5.84
CA TRP A 156 -18.64 -18.33 7.05
C TRP A 156 -17.92 -17.24 7.84
N THR A 157 -18.64 -16.18 8.20
CA THR A 157 -18.16 -15.17 9.13
C THR A 157 -18.99 -15.23 10.40
N ASN A 158 -18.36 -15.61 11.50
CA ASN A 158 -19.01 -15.54 12.81
C ASN A 158 -19.00 -14.08 13.28
N VAL A 159 -20.17 -13.45 13.38
CA VAL A 159 -20.35 -12.06 13.83
C VAL A 159 -21.11 -12.03 15.15
N GLY A 160 -20.58 -11.30 16.13
CA GLY A 160 -21.25 -11.09 17.42
C GLY A 160 -22.42 -10.12 17.29
N GLU A 161 -23.55 -10.44 17.92
CA GLU A 161 -24.78 -9.61 17.85
C GLU A 161 -24.61 -8.25 18.54
N GLU A 162 -23.83 -8.20 19.62
CA GLU A 162 -23.62 -6.99 20.40
C GLU A 162 -22.31 -6.28 20.03
N ARG A 163 -22.34 -4.95 20.13
CA ARG A 163 -21.13 -4.12 20.04
C ARG A 163 -20.23 -4.41 21.23
N SER A 164 -18.96 -4.62 20.94
CA SER A 164 -17.93 -4.84 21.94
C SER A 164 -17.00 -3.64 22.00
N PHE A 165 -17.02 -2.94 23.14
CA PHE A 165 -16.06 -1.87 23.40
C PHE A 165 -14.61 -2.36 23.28
N TYR A 166 -14.36 -3.62 23.64
CA TYR A 166 -13.06 -4.27 23.47
C TYR A 166 -12.66 -4.32 21.99
N VAL A 167 -13.54 -4.78 21.09
CA VAL A 167 -13.24 -4.81 19.65
C VAL A 167 -12.98 -3.41 19.09
N TYR A 168 -13.81 -2.44 19.47
CA TYR A 168 -13.61 -1.05 19.08
C TYR A 168 -12.20 -0.55 19.47
N CYS A 169 -11.81 -0.73 20.73
CA CYS A 169 -10.49 -0.34 21.20
C CYS A 169 -9.34 -1.11 20.53
N CYS A 170 -9.51 -2.42 20.30
CA CYS A 170 -8.51 -3.24 19.61
C CYS A 170 -8.30 -2.77 18.16
N PHE A 171 -9.38 -2.53 17.42
CA PHE A 171 -9.28 -2.08 16.04
C PHE A 171 -8.74 -0.65 15.95
N LEU A 172 -9.13 0.22 16.88
CA LEU A 172 -8.58 1.57 16.96
C LEU A 172 -7.09 1.55 17.31
N ALA A 173 -6.65 0.64 18.20
CA ALA A 173 -5.24 0.44 18.50
C ALA A 173 -4.47 -0.08 17.29
N LEU A 174 -5.04 -1.01 16.52
CA LEU A 174 -4.45 -1.49 15.26
C LEU A 174 -4.26 -0.35 14.26
N LEU A 175 -5.30 0.46 14.03
CA LEU A 175 -5.21 1.66 13.18
C LEU A 175 -4.19 2.66 13.72
N GLY A 176 -4.12 2.84 15.04
CA GLY A 176 -3.13 3.69 15.71
C GLY A 176 -1.70 3.20 15.50
N ILE A 177 -1.46 1.89 15.56
CA ILE A 177 -0.15 1.29 15.26
C ILE A 177 0.23 1.52 13.80
N ILE A 178 -0.69 1.30 12.85
CA ILE A 178 -0.44 1.52 11.41
C ILE A 178 -0.20 3.01 11.12
N GLY A 179 -0.97 3.90 11.74
CA GLY A 179 -0.79 5.34 11.60
C GLY A 179 0.55 5.80 12.20
N TRP A 180 0.94 5.24 13.34
CA TRP A 180 2.21 5.54 13.99
C TRP A 180 3.43 5.02 13.24
N THR A 181 3.36 3.80 12.66
CA THR A 181 4.43 3.29 11.78
C THR A 181 4.50 4.12 10.51
N GLY A 182 3.35 4.44 9.89
CA GLY A 182 3.28 5.36 8.76
C GLY A 182 3.91 6.73 9.06
N TRP A 183 3.68 7.28 10.25
CA TRP A 183 4.31 8.52 10.69
C TRP A 183 5.83 8.39 10.85
N LYS A 184 6.30 7.35 11.54
CA LYS A 184 7.75 7.09 11.72
C LYS A 184 8.47 6.94 10.38
N GLU A 185 7.82 6.32 9.40
CA GLU A 185 8.36 6.06 8.06
C GLU A 185 8.03 7.15 7.04
N ASN A 186 7.40 8.26 7.46
CA ASN A 186 6.97 9.38 6.60
C ASN A 186 6.06 8.97 5.43
N LYS A 187 5.17 8.00 5.65
CA LYS A 187 4.17 7.52 4.68
C LYS A 187 2.85 8.27 4.86
N HIS A 188 2.78 9.51 4.37
CA HIS A 188 1.61 10.39 4.55
C HIS A 188 0.29 9.80 4.04
N VAL A 189 0.31 9.01 2.96
CA VAL A 189 -0.88 8.33 2.43
C VAL A 189 -1.43 7.33 3.45
N VAL A 190 -0.56 6.53 4.07
CA VAL A 190 -0.94 5.56 5.11
C VAL A 190 -1.55 6.28 6.31
N MET A 191 -0.98 7.42 6.71
CA MET A 191 -1.53 8.25 7.79
C MET A 191 -2.94 8.79 7.44
N GLY A 192 -3.14 9.25 6.21
CA GLY A 192 -4.45 9.74 5.75
C GLY A 192 -5.51 8.63 5.75
N ILE A 193 -5.18 7.46 5.22
CA ILE A 193 -6.07 6.29 5.19
C ILE A 193 -6.44 5.84 6.60
N THR A 194 -5.45 5.70 7.49
CA THR A 194 -5.70 5.27 8.88
C THR A 194 -6.53 6.28 9.66
N GLY A 195 -6.28 7.59 9.49
CA GLY A 195 -7.11 8.64 10.08
C GLY A 195 -8.54 8.60 9.56
N GLY A 196 -8.73 8.44 8.25
CA GLY A 196 -10.05 8.28 7.64
C GLY A 196 -10.80 7.05 8.16
N LEU A 197 -10.13 5.89 8.23
CA LEU A 197 -10.72 4.67 8.76
C LEU A 197 -11.08 4.78 10.25
N ALA A 198 -10.29 5.49 11.06
CA ALA A 198 -10.61 5.73 12.46
C ALA A 198 -11.86 6.59 12.64
N ILE A 199 -12.04 7.60 11.77
CA ILE A 199 -13.25 8.43 11.72
C ILE A 199 -14.45 7.58 11.32
N VAL A 200 -14.33 6.80 10.25
CA VAL A 200 -15.37 5.86 9.79
C VAL A 200 -15.75 4.89 10.91
N GLN A 201 -14.76 4.27 11.57
CA GLN A 201 -14.99 3.37 12.69
C GLN A 201 -15.78 4.05 13.81
N PHE A 202 -15.41 5.29 14.17
CA PHE A 202 -16.13 6.04 15.20
C PHE A 202 -17.61 6.23 14.84
N PHE A 203 -17.91 6.69 13.63
CA PHE A 203 -19.30 6.87 13.20
C PHE A 203 -20.06 5.55 13.09
N MET A 204 -19.44 4.51 12.52
CA MET A 204 -20.03 3.19 12.38
C MET A 204 -20.35 2.58 13.75
N THR A 205 -19.45 2.71 14.73
CA THR A 205 -19.64 2.14 16.06
C THR A 205 -20.67 2.89 16.90
N TRP A 206 -20.66 4.23 16.88
CA TRP A 206 -21.43 5.02 17.84
C TRP A 206 -22.72 5.60 17.29
N THR A 207 -22.83 5.82 15.97
CA THR A 207 -23.98 6.52 15.37
C THR A 207 -24.83 5.64 14.47
N MET A 208 -24.31 4.53 13.97
CA MET A 208 -25.05 3.68 13.03
C MET A 208 -26.21 2.97 13.72
N ALA A 209 -27.37 2.91 13.04
CA ALA A 209 -28.50 2.09 13.46
C ALA A 209 -28.22 0.59 13.21
N ARG A 210 -28.90 -0.29 13.96
CA ARG A 210 -28.74 -1.75 13.81
C ARG A 210 -29.16 -2.24 12.42
N ASP A 211 -30.28 -1.76 11.91
CA ASP A 211 -30.77 -2.12 10.58
C ASP A 211 -29.77 -1.75 9.46
N THR A 212 -29.17 -0.55 9.55
CA THR A 212 -28.10 -0.15 8.61
C THR A 212 -26.86 -1.01 8.75
N PHE A 213 -26.52 -1.44 9.97
CA PHE A 213 -25.40 -2.35 10.19
C PHE A 213 -25.66 -3.71 9.53
N ASP A 214 -26.83 -4.30 9.76
CA ASP A 214 -27.21 -5.60 9.19
C ASP A 214 -27.25 -5.55 7.65
N MET A 215 -27.75 -4.44 7.08
CA MET A 215 -27.75 -4.20 5.64
C MET A 215 -26.33 -4.06 5.07
N LEU A 216 -25.48 -3.26 5.71
CA LEU A 216 -24.09 -3.10 5.29
C LEU A 216 -23.30 -4.41 5.46
N LEU A 217 -23.64 -5.23 6.46
CA LEU A 217 -23.03 -6.53 6.67
C LEU A 217 -23.34 -7.43 5.47
N CYS A 218 -24.60 -7.57 5.07
CA CYS A 218 -24.99 -8.35 3.87
C CYS A 218 -24.38 -7.77 2.59
N PHE A 219 -24.34 -6.44 2.47
CA PHE A 219 -23.66 -5.80 1.34
C PHE A 219 -22.16 -6.13 1.29
N GLY A 220 -21.54 -6.24 2.47
CA GLY A 220 -20.11 -6.37 2.70
C GLY A 220 -19.49 -7.61 2.08
N GLY A 221 -20.22 -8.71 1.88
CA GLY A 221 -19.69 -9.93 1.27
C GLY A 221 -19.22 -9.69 -0.17
N LEU A 222 -20.16 -9.61 -1.11
CA LEU A 222 -19.87 -9.29 -2.53
C LEU A 222 -19.27 -7.89 -2.72
N GLY A 223 -19.60 -6.94 -1.84
CA GLY A 223 -19.03 -5.59 -1.89
C GLY A 223 -17.54 -5.62 -1.58
N GLY A 224 -17.17 -6.41 -0.57
CA GLY A 224 -15.79 -6.64 -0.14
C GLY A 224 -14.95 -7.26 -1.23
N GLU A 225 -15.47 -8.24 -1.96
CA GLU A 225 -14.79 -8.81 -3.12
C GLU A 225 -14.37 -7.75 -4.15
N LEU A 226 -15.17 -6.71 -4.35
CA LEU A 226 -14.84 -5.59 -5.23
C LEU A 226 -13.85 -4.60 -4.60
N TYR A 227 -14.19 -3.99 -3.45
CA TYR A 227 -13.39 -2.90 -2.90
C TYR A 227 -12.07 -3.37 -2.26
N ILE A 228 -12.01 -4.57 -1.68
CA ILE A 228 -10.76 -5.14 -1.12
C ILE A 228 -9.81 -5.45 -2.27
N SER A 229 -10.32 -6.08 -3.33
CA SER A 229 -9.50 -6.40 -4.51
C SER A 229 -8.97 -5.14 -5.18
N ALA A 230 -9.80 -4.12 -5.35
CA ALA A 230 -9.37 -2.84 -5.87
C ALA A 230 -8.31 -2.18 -4.98
N ALA A 231 -8.50 -2.19 -3.66
CA ALA A 231 -7.53 -1.66 -2.70
C ALA A 231 -6.19 -2.40 -2.75
N LEU A 232 -6.18 -3.73 -2.91
CA LEU A 232 -4.95 -4.53 -3.04
C LEU A 232 -4.21 -4.25 -4.36
N ILE A 233 -4.94 -4.12 -5.47
CA ILE A 233 -4.35 -3.74 -6.78
C ILE A 233 -3.76 -2.33 -6.71
N VAL A 234 -4.46 -1.40 -6.06
CA VAL A 234 -3.93 -0.05 -5.78
C VAL A 234 -2.69 -0.10 -4.90
N ALA A 235 -2.73 -0.89 -3.82
CA ALA A 235 -1.64 -1.04 -2.88
C ALA A 235 -0.36 -1.59 -3.52
N PHE A 236 -0.46 -2.28 -4.68
CA PHE A 236 0.71 -2.71 -5.47
C PHE A 236 1.69 -1.56 -5.75
N TYR A 237 1.18 -0.34 -5.93
CA TYR A 237 1.95 0.85 -6.26
C TYR A 237 2.52 1.60 -5.05
N PHE A 238 2.09 1.26 -3.84
CA PHE A 238 2.46 2.01 -2.64
C PHE A 238 3.32 1.17 -1.69
N PRO A 239 4.46 1.71 -1.21
CA PRO A 239 5.27 1.03 -0.23
C PRO A 239 4.56 1.05 1.14
N LEU A 240 4.13 -0.12 1.62
CA LEU A 240 3.72 -0.35 3.01
C LEU A 240 4.95 -0.47 3.93
N PRO A 241 4.78 -0.48 5.27
CA PRO A 241 5.90 -0.59 6.19
C PRO A 241 6.86 -1.75 5.92
N ASP A 242 8.16 -1.49 5.97
CA ASP A 242 9.20 -2.43 5.48
C ASP A 242 9.15 -3.81 6.16
N ARG A 243 8.71 -3.85 7.41
CA ARG A 243 8.55 -5.10 8.19
C ARG A 243 7.58 -6.09 7.54
N TRP A 244 6.63 -5.61 6.75
CA TRP A 244 5.61 -6.45 6.12
C TRP A 244 6.12 -7.11 4.85
N ARG A 245 7.31 -6.75 4.35
CA ARG A 245 7.85 -7.24 3.09
C ARG A 245 6.86 -7.14 1.93
N TRP A 246 6.15 -6.02 1.88
CA TRP A 246 5.14 -5.75 0.86
C TRP A 246 5.73 -5.68 -0.55
N ASP A 247 7.04 -5.38 -0.65
CA ASP A 247 7.84 -5.50 -1.88
C ASP A 247 7.66 -6.87 -2.55
N PHE A 248 7.58 -7.94 -1.75
CA PHE A 248 7.34 -9.32 -2.20
C PHE A 248 5.85 -9.67 -2.25
N TRP A 249 5.09 -9.41 -1.18
CA TRP A 249 3.70 -9.89 -1.04
C TRP A 249 2.72 -9.25 -2.03
N ARG A 250 3.03 -8.06 -2.56
CA ARG A 250 2.19 -7.40 -3.56
C ARG A 250 1.96 -8.21 -4.84
N TYR A 251 2.88 -9.12 -5.20
CA TYR A 251 2.77 -9.94 -6.40
C TYR A 251 1.69 -11.01 -6.30
N PRO A 252 1.80 -12.01 -5.38
CA PRO A 252 0.79 -13.04 -5.26
C PRO A 252 -0.57 -12.43 -4.88
N LEU A 253 -0.60 -11.47 -3.94
CA LEU A 253 -1.86 -10.84 -3.53
C LEU A 253 -2.46 -9.97 -4.64
N GLY A 254 -1.64 -9.33 -5.47
CA GLY A 254 -2.12 -8.59 -6.63
C GLY A 254 -2.79 -9.49 -7.66
N ILE A 255 -2.23 -10.68 -7.94
CA ILE A 255 -2.83 -11.64 -8.89
C ILE A 255 -4.15 -12.18 -8.34
N LEU A 256 -4.17 -12.57 -7.06
CA LEU A 256 -5.36 -13.07 -6.38
C LEU A 256 -6.47 -12.01 -6.35
N ALA A 257 -6.13 -10.76 -6.01
CA ALA A 257 -7.05 -9.63 -6.06
C ALA A 257 -7.56 -9.36 -7.48
N ALA A 258 -6.68 -9.37 -8.48
CA ALA A 258 -7.08 -9.16 -9.88
C ALA A 258 -8.01 -10.26 -10.39
N SER A 259 -7.79 -11.51 -9.98
CA SER A 259 -8.70 -12.63 -10.26
C SER A 259 -10.08 -12.41 -9.64
N THR A 260 -10.17 -12.12 -8.33
CA THR A 260 -11.45 -11.84 -7.67
C THR A 260 -12.17 -10.65 -8.29
N PHE A 261 -11.44 -9.56 -8.59
CA PHE A 261 -12.02 -8.36 -9.18
C PHE A 261 -12.57 -8.60 -10.57
N THR A 262 -11.82 -9.25 -11.47
CA THR A 262 -12.26 -9.45 -12.86
C THR A 262 -13.42 -10.43 -12.97
N ASP A 263 -13.49 -11.44 -12.09
CA ASP A 263 -14.62 -12.37 -12.02
C ASP A 263 -15.90 -11.62 -11.59
N ASN A 264 -15.85 -10.89 -10.47
CA ASN A 264 -17.00 -10.12 -9.99
C ASN A 264 -17.41 -9.00 -10.94
N PHE A 265 -16.44 -8.27 -11.51
CA PHE A 265 -16.72 -7.25 -12.50
C PHE A 265 -17.46 -7.85 -13.71
N SER A 266 -17.01 -9.01 -14.20
CA SER A 266 -17.63 -9.69 -15.33
C SER A 266 -19.02 -10.22 -15.00
N LEU A 267 -19.20 -10.78 -13.79
CA LEU A 267 -20.48 -11.26 -13.28
C LEU A 267 -21.52 -10.15 -13.26
N TRP A 268 -21.25 -9.07 -12.52
CA TRP A 268 -22.21 -7.97 -12.33
C TRP A 268 -22.56 -7.24 -13.63
N HIS A 269 -21.62 -7.13 -14.56
CA HIS A 269 -21.91 -6.57 -15.87
C HIS A 269 -22.69 -7.54 -16.78
N SER A 270 -22.54 -8.85 -16.60
CA SER A 270 -23.35 -9.85 -17.29
C SER A 270 -24.78 -9.86 -16.76
N ILE A 271 -24.96 -9.77 -15.45
CA ILE A 271 -26.28 -9.62 -14.81
C ILE A 271 -26.96 -8.34 -15.30
N LYS A 272 -26.26 -7.21 -15.32
CA LYS A 272 -26.80 -5.94 -15.84
C LYS A 272 -27.23 -6.02 -17.30
N ARG A 273 -26.58 -6.86 -18.12
CA ARG A 273 -26.96 -7.09 -19.52
C ARG A 273 -28.08 -8.14 -19.69
N GLY A 274 -28.52 -8.78 -18.61
CA GLY A 274 -29.49 -9.87 -18.65
C GLY A 274 -28.93 -11.16 -19.23
N THR A 275 -27.61 -11.37 -19.17
CA THR A 275 -26.95 -12.59 -19.66
C THR A 275 -26.53 -13.55 -18.53
N ALA A 276 -26.84 -13.20 -17.29
CA ALA A 276 -26.61 -13.98 -16.09
C ALA A 276 -27.64 -13.58 -15.01
N ASP A 277 -27.88 -14.46 -14.05
CA ASP A 277 -28.80 -14.21 -12.94
C ASP A 277 -28.06 -13.66 -11.71
N ILE A 278 -28.81 -12.99 -10.82
CA ILE A 278 -28.30 -12.58 -9.51
C ILE A 278 -27.90 -13.85 -8.73
N PRO A 279 -26.74 -13.88 -8.06
CA PRO A 279 -26.34 -15.02 -7.25
C PRO A 279 -27.18 -15.07 -5.96
N TRP A 280 -28.33 -15.73 -6.05
CA TRP A 280 -29.18 -16.04 -4.91
C TRP A 280 -28.64 -17.25 -4.14
N GLY A 281 -29.00 -17.34 -2.87
CA GLY A 281 -28.66 -18.46 -2.01
C GLY A 281 -27.37 -18.29 -1.21
N SER A 282 -27.04 -19.32 -0.42
CA SER A 282 -25.81 -19.36 0.38
C SER A 282 -24.89 -20.50 -0.05
N LEU A 283 -23.62 -20.41 0.32
CA LEU A 283 -22.61 -21.42 0.00
C LEU A 283 -22.93 -22.80 0.61
N PHE A 284 -23.64 -22.85 1.74
CA PHE A 284 -23.97 -24.08 2.46
C PHE A 284 -25.41 -24.56 2.22
N GLY A 285 -26.33 -23.66 1.87
CA GLY A 285 -27.75 -23.97 1.67
C GLY A 285 -28.19 -24.03 0.21
N GLY A 286 -27.35 -23.61 -0.74
CA GLY A 286 -27.67 -23.56 -2.17
C GLY A 286 -28.55 -22.37 -2.55
N GLU A 287 -29.00 -22.32 -3.81
CA GLU A 287 -29.77 -21.21 -4.40
C GLU A 287 -31.12 -20.95 -3.69
N ASP A 288 -31.69 -21.98 -3.05
CA ASP A 288 -32.97 -21.92 -2.32
C ASP A 288 -32.83 -21.43 -0.86
N ASP A 289 -31.60 -21.16 -0.38
CA ASP A 289 -31.39 -20.71 0.99
C ASP A 289 -31.61 -19.20 1.17
N ALA A 290 -32.54 -18.85 2.04
CA ALA A 290 -32.85 -17.47 2.40
C ALA A 290 -31.70 -16.76 3.15
N GLY A 291 -30.71 -17.51 3.64
CA GLY A 291 -29.56 -16.96 4.38
C GLY A 291 -28.51 -16.22 3.53
N GLY A 292 -28.60 -16.29 2.19
CA GLY A 292 -27.66 -15.62 1.28
C GLY A 292 -27.71 -14.09 1.33
N ASP A 293 -26.58 -13.43 1.09
CA ASP A 293 -26.48 -11.96 1.12
C ASP A 293 -27.53 -11.25 0.27
N MET A 294 -27.74 -11.72 -0.96
CA MET A 294 -28.69 -11.11 -1.88
C MET A 294 -30.13 -11.32 -1.41
N ASN A 295 -30.43 -12.52 -0.89
CA ASN A 295 -31.74 -12.83 -0.32
C ASN A 295 -32.04 -11.90 0.85
N ARG A 296 -31.08 -11.69 1.76
CA ARG A 296 -31.24 -10.81 2.91
C ARG A 296 -31.37 -9.35 2.52
N LEU A 297 -30.57 -8.86 1.57
CA LEU A 297 -30.75 -7.49 1.04
C LEU A 297 -32.15 -7.28 0.46
N SER A 298 -32.68 -8.29 -0.24
CA SER A 298 -34.01 -8.20 -0.86
C SER A 298 -35.16 -8.35 0.14
N GLN A 299 -35.07 -9.34 1.04
CA GLN A 299 -36.16 -9.75 1.93
C GLN A 299 -36.17 -8.98 3.25
N ASP A 300 -35.00 -8.71 3.84
CA ASP A 300 -34.88 -8.05 5.14
C ASP A 300 -34.76 -6.53 5.01
N HIS A 301 -34.24 -6.04 3.88
CA HIS A 301 -33.94 -4.62 3.67
C HIS A 301 -34.64 -4.00 2.44
N ASP A 302 -35.58 -4.71 1.84
CA ASP A 302 -36.43 -4.26 0.73
C ASP A 302 -35.67 -3.80 -0.54
N TRP A 303 -34.43 -4.28 -0.76
CA TRP A 303 -33.73 -3.96 -1.99
C TRP A 303 -34.40 -4.65 -3.18
N THR A 304 -34.76 -3.85 -4.17
CA THR A 304 -35.20 -4.39 -5.46
C THR A 304 -34.02 -5.01 -6.22
N ASP A 305 -34.29 -5.97 -7.10
CA ASP A 305 -33.28 -6.54 -8.01
C ASP A 305 -32.52 -5.45 -8.79
N SER A 306 -33.24 -4.42 -9.26
CA SER A 306 -32.64 -3.29 -9.95
C SER A 306 -31.66 -2.53 -9.06
N GLN A 307 -31.99 -2.32 -7.79
CA GLN A 307 -31.12 -1.67 -6.82
C GLN A 307 -29.87 -2.51 -6.54
N ILE A 308 -30.00 -3.83 -6.36
CA ILE A 308 -28.86 -4.75 -6.20
C ILE A 308 -27.92 -4.64 -7.41
N ILE A 309 -28.47 -4.84 -8.62
CA ILE A 309 -27.70 -4.82 -9.87
C ILE A 309 -27.01 -3.46 -10.07
N GLN A 310 -27.73 -2.36 -9.87
CA GLN A 310 -27.17 -1.02 -10.04
C GLN A 310 -26.08 -0.73 -9.02
N THR A 311 -26.25 -1.13 -7.77
CA THR A 311 -25.28 -0.88 -6.70
C THR A 311 -23.97 -1.59 -6.98
N TYR A 312 -23.99 -2.90 -7.20
CA TYR A 312 -22.76 -3.67 -7.43
C TYR A 312 -22.10 -3.36 -8.77
N SER A 313 -22.88 -3.16 -9.84
CA SER A 313 -22.31 -2.73 -11.12
C SER A 313 -21.66 -1.34 -11.02
N SER A 314 -22.31 -0.37 -10.36
CA SER A 314 -21.74 0.97 -10.15
C SER A 314 -20.51 0.93 -9.25
N LEU A 315 -20.52 0.12 -8.19
CA LEU A 315 -19.36 -0.08 -7.31
C LEU A 315 -18.18 -0.64 -8.08
N SER A 316 -18.40 -1.64 -8.94
CA SER A 316 -17.33 -2.24 -9.75
C SER A 316 -16.73 -1.24 -10.75
N ILE A 317 -17.55 -0.37 -11.34
CA ILE A 317 -17.10 0.73 -12.20
C ILE A 317 -16.30 1.76 -11.41
N LEU A 318 -16.79 2.17 -10.23
CA LEU A 318 -16.10 3.14 -9.37
C LEU A 318 -14.73 2.61 -8.93
N CYS A 319 -14.64 1.33 -8.57
CA CYS A 319 -13.39 0.66 -8.26
C CYS A 319 -12.43 0.67 -9.46
N LEU A 320 -12.92 0.33 -10.66
CA LEU A 320 -12.12 0.36 -11.88
C LEU A 320 -11.59 1.77 -12.20
N ILE A 321 -12.45 2.79 -12.13
CA ILE A 321 -12.06 4.19 -12.34
C ILE A 321 -10.99 4.61 -11.32
N THR A 322 -11.15 4.23 -10.05
CA THR A 322 -10.17 4.54 -9.00
C THR A 322 -8.82 3.90 -9.30
N MET A 323 -8.80 2.62 -9.68
CA MET A 323 -7.57 1.93 -10.08
C MET A 323 -6.90 2.61 -11.30
N LEU A 324 -7.67 2.94 -12.33
CA LEU A 324 -7.18 3.62 -13.53
C LEU A 324 -6.63 5.01 -13.23
N ALA A 325 -7.32 5.79 -12.38
CA ALA A 325 -6.89 7.12 -11.98
C ALA A 325 -5.55 7.07 -11.22
N ILE A 326 -5.40 6.13 -10.30
CA ILE A 326 -4.15 5.93 -9.55
C ILE A 326 -3.03 5.46 -10.48
N TYR A 327 -3.32 4.48 -11.35
CA TYR A 327 -2.36 4.01 -12.35
C TYR A 327 -1.86 5.16 -13.24
N ALA A 328 -2.79 5.96 -13.80
CA ALA A 328 -2.46 7.12 -14.61
C ALA A 328 -1.65 8.17 -13.84
N PHE A 329 -2.00 8.44 -12.57
CA PHE A 329 -1.26 9.36 -11.71
C PHE A 329 0.17 8.90 -11.46
N ILE A 330 0.39 7.60 -11.20
CA ILE A 330 1.73 7.03 -10.99
C ILE A 330 2.57 7.16 -12.26
N LEU A 331 2.01 6.82 -13.42
CA LEU A 331 2.70 6.98 -14.70
C LEU A 331 3.05 8.44 -14.97
N TRP A 332 2.10 9.35 -14.80
CA TRP A 332 2.31 10.78 -14.99
C TRP A 332 3.44 11.32 -14.09
N ARG A 333 3.42 10.96 -12.80
CA ARG A 333 4.48 11.34 -11.84
C ARG A 333 5.85 10.81 -12.27
N GLN A 334 5.89 9.57 -12.75
CA GLN A 334 7.12 8.92 -13.20
C GLN A 334 7.69 9.62 -14.44
N PHE A 335 6.87 9.86 -15.47
CA PHE A 335 7.30 10.59 -16.68
C PHE A 335 7.77 12.02 -16.36
N SER A 336 7.05 12.72 -15.48
CA SER A 336 7.43 14.07 -15.04
C SER A 336 8.79 14.11 -14.33
N SER A 337 9.13 13.06 -13.58
CA SER A 337 10.43 12.94 -12.90
C SER A 337 11.58 12.67 -13.88
N THR A 338 11.33 11.88 -14.93
CA THR A 338 12.32 11.61 -15.99
C THR A 338 12.65 12.88 -16.77
N ILE A 339 11.65 13.69 -17.13
CA ILE A 339 11.84 14.95 -17.87
C ILE A 339 12.66 15.95 -17.05
N LYS A 340 12.39 16.07 -15.74
CA LYS A 340 13.18 16.95 -14.86
C LYS A 340 14.61 16.45 -14.67
N GLY A 341 14.84 15.14 -14.64
CA GLY A 341 16.17 14.55 -14.57
C GLY A 341 17.03 14.76 -15.83
N SER A 342 16.40 14.84 -17.02
CA SER A 342 17.11 15.10 -18.28
C SER A 342 17.50 16.57 -18.50
N HIS A 343 16.92 17.52 -17.75
CA HIS A 343 17.24 18.94 -17.86
C HIS A 343 18.32 19.43 -16.86
N GLY A 344 18.96 18.54 -16.10
CA GLY A 344 20.07 18.87 -15.19
C GLY A 344 21.48 18.70 -15.78
N VAL A 345 21.63 18.62 -17.11
CA VAL A 345 22.92 18.39 -17.81
C VAL A 345 23.27 19.52 -18.79
N ILE A 346 22.49 20.61 -18.80
CA ILE A 346 22.84 21.81 -19.56
C ILE A 346 22.62 23.00 -18.63
N ASP A 347 23.69 23.37 -17.93
CA ASP A 347 24.14 24.75 -17.76
C ASP A 347 25.59 24.73 -17.24
#